data_AF-A0A7K2VG33-F1
#
_entry.id   AF-A0A7K2VG33-F1
#
_cell.length_a   1.000
_cell.length_b   1.000
_cell.length_c   1.000
_cell.angle_alpha   90.00
_cell.angle_beta   90.00
_cell.angle_gamma   90.00
#
_symmetry.space_group_name_H-M   'P 1'
#
loop_
_entity.id
_entity.type
_entity.pdbx_description
1 polymer ?
#
loop_
_entity_poly.entity_id
_entity_poly.type
_entity_poly.pdbx_seq_one_letter_code
_entity_poly.pdbx_strand_id
1 'polypeptide(L)'
;MVSFDGHEDLLAEGASVPGEGVRLVSLRSWVFESEPDSGIGFGDLVQNLAAAPDPLLRLPVDTPANPTPAQREALERIATGATALPQRLASGERTPAFYRGPLTAGPAQALPDPVGGVRRESVDEALVYLERYGVYDTGYASAFALGRALALADPEFRTHLLAWRKAARSAARRLLTHPQLSGRAVSADTASLLTRDLARDAFDKLLTGDGDGARGGGWKLARALAGAGADVAAGRRRAPAPRTSSAGVLSAGSLHTALARAEVREVIAAATATELDPVTAWLDRLALLEMIPFEHMVPDERMLPVESIRFFYVDPSWVRAAIDGALSVGVGHTLDADLNELAHGVRTAPACGVLLHSDLVEGWPDTIYTAFRDNQPVEPVRTAQVGSHVMMLLYPQVIDTFTAAEPPQGIHFGFGDLGTIELRKITGPDIGASMGEFPDAPGDDRFGRFLRPGGHDVLNIAGTGDPLLPALAQAHGVPLSSAQFALQMVKAPQLQTFVRP
;
A
#
# COMPACT_ATOMS: atom_id res chain seq x y z
N MET A 1 -5.43 39.35 19.48
CA MET A 1 -4.33 39.64 20.43
C MET A 1 -4.32 41.14 20.71
N VAL A 2 -4.43 41.53 21.98
CA VAL A 2 -4.53 42.93 22.41
C VAL A 2 -3.27 43.28 23.20
N SER A 3 -2.67 44.46 22.94
CA SER A 3 -1.53 44.94 23.71
C SER A 3 -2.01 45.62 24.99
N PHE A 4 -1.33 45.30 26.10
CA PHE A 4 -1.46 45.94 27.41
C PHE A 4 -0.32 46.94 27.68
N ASP A 5 0.50 47.26 26.69
CA ASP A 5 1.57 48.26 26.84
C ASP A 5 0.97 49.61 27.23
N GLY A 6 1.47 50.19 28.32
CA GLY A 6 0.95 51.43 28.92
C GLY A 6 -0.21 51.25 29.91
N HIS A 7 -0.59 50.01 30.24
CA HIS A 7 -1.60 49.65 31.24
C HIS A 7 -1.05 48.68 32.30
N GLU A 8 0.27 48.68 32.52
CA GLU A 8 0.96 47.74 33.41
C GLU A 8 0.47 47.86 34.86
N ASP A 9 0.13 49.07 35.30
CA ASP A 9 -0.40 49.37 36.63
C ASP A 9 -1.75 48.68 36.90
N LEU A 10 -2.50 48.33 35.85
CA LEU A 10 -3.78 47.61 35.94
C LEU A 10 -3.61 46.09 36.06
N LEU A 11 -2.40 45.57 35.80
CA LEU A 11 -2.09 44.14 35.92
C LEU A 11 -1.56 43.78 37.31
N ALA A 12 -1.33 44.77 38.19
CA ALA A 12 -0.88 44.56 39.56
C ALA A 12 -1.99 44.00 40.45
N GLU A 13 -1.63 43.12 41.38
CA GLU A 13 -2.56 42.55 42.37
C GLU A 13 -3.22 43.67 43.20
N GLY A 14 -4.56 43.74 43.13
CA GLY A 14 -5.36 44.72 43.88
C GLY A 14 -5.63 46.04 43.14
N ALA A 15 -5.21 46.18 41.88
CA ALA A 15 -5.52 47.36 41.07
C ALA A 15 -7.03 47.49 40.79
N SER A 16 -7.59 48.69 41.01
CA SER A 16 -9.00 48.98 40.72
C SER A 16 -9.18 49.28 39.23
N VAL A 17 -9.97 48.47 38.53
CA VAL A 17 -10.29 48.70 37.11
C VAL A 17 -11.15 49.97 36.98
N PRO A 18 -10.80 50.90 36.07
CA PRO A 18 -11.60 52.12 35.85
C PRO A 18 -13.04 51.81 35.44
N GLY A 19 -14.01 52.49 36.05
CA GLY A 19 -15.44 52.29 35.77
C GLY A 19 -15.87 52.66 34.35
N GLU A 20 -15.07 53.45 33.64
CA GLU A 20 -15.31 53.89 32.25
C GLU A 20 -14.74 52.90 31.20
N GLY A 21 -14.05 51.85 31.66
CA GLY A 21 -13.37 50.88 30.80
C GLY A 21 -11.96 51.31 30.37
N VAL A 22 -11.24 50.40 29.70
CA VAL A 22 -9.84 50.59 29.27
C VAL A 22 -9.78 50.52 27.74
N ARG A 23 -9.05 51.45 27.12
CA ARG A 23 -8.81 51.44 25.68
C ARG A 23 -7.51 50.69 25.37
N LEU A 24 -7.63 49.56 24.68
CA LEU A 24 -6.50 48.71 24.27
C LEU A 24 -6.30 48.77 22.76
N VAL A 25 -5.05 48.57 22.33
CA VAL A 25 -4.71 48.46 20.90
C VAL A 25 -4.79 47.00 20.48
N SER A 26 -5.67 46.69 19.53
CA SER A 26 -5.70 45.37 18.90
C SER A 26 -4.62 45.30 17.81
N LEU A 27 -3.65 44.39 17.97
CA LEU A 27 -2.53 44.24 17.04
C LEU A 27 -2.90 43.33 15.85
N ARG A 28 -3.99 42.56 15.96
CA ARG A 28 -4.46 41.61 14.95
C ARG A 28 -5.98 41.61 14.94
N SER A 29 -6.57 41.68 13.76
CA SER A 29 -7.98 41.33 13.54
C SER A 29 -8.06 40.09 12.68
N TRP A 30 -9.04 39.26 12.96
CA TRP A 30 -9.42 38.13 12.14
C TRP A 30 -10.94 38.09 12.07
N VAL A 31 -11.45 37.60 10.95
CA VAL A 31 -12.86 37.33 10.74
C VAL A 31 -12.94 35.86 10.39
N PHE A 32 -13.89 35.17 11.01
CA PHE A 32 -14.22 33.79 10.69
C PHE A 32 -15.73 33.71 10.54
N GLU A 33 -16.18 32.81 9.67
CA GLU A 33 -17.58 32.40 9.64
C GLU A 33 -17.71 31.22 10.59
N SER A 34 -18.66 31.32 11.52
CA SER A 34 -19.03 30.21 12.37
C SER A 34 -20.17 29.49 11.68
N GLU A 35 -19.90 28.30 11.19
CA GLU A 35 -20.97 27.42 10.72
C GLU A 35 -21.70 26.86 11.95
N PRO A 36 -23.02 26.62 11.89
CA PRO A 36 -23.73 25.91 12.94
C PRO A 36 -23.06 24.56 13.21
N ASP A 37 -22.82 24.26 14.49
CA ASP A 37 -22.28 22.96 14.86
C ASP A 37 -23.27 21.87 14.42
N SER A 38 -22.79 20.96 13.56
CA SER A 38 -23.56 19.80 13.13
C SER A 38 -23.81 18.80 14.27
N GLY A 39 -23.08 18.95 15.37
CA GLY A 39 -23.07 18.04 16.51
C GLY A 39 -22.28 16.76 16.27
N ILE A 40 -21.53 16.68 15.16
CA ILE A 40 -20.70 15.52 14.79
C ILE A 40 -19.24 15.96 14.72
N GLY A 41 -18.47 15.61 15.73
CA GLY A 41 -17.03 15.84 15.81
C GLY A 41 -16.20 14.64 15.35
N PHE A 42 -14.87 14.80 15.37
CA PHE A 42 -13.93 13.70 15.09
C PHE A 42 -14.24 12.46 15.96
N GLY A 43 -14.47 12.68 17.25
CA GLY A 43 -14.77 11.66 18.25
C GLY A 43 -16.00 10.83 17.91
N ASP A 44 -17.06 11.49 17.46
CA ASP A 44 -18.31 10.82 17.07
C ASP A 44 -18.10 9.93 15.86
N LEU A 45 -17.37 10.42 14.85
CA LEU A 45 -17.03 9.65 13.65
C LEU A 45 -16.18 8.42 14.02
N VAL A 46 -15.07 8.60 14.75
CA VAL A 46 -14.22 7.46 15.12
C VAL A 46 -14.89 6.47 16.07
N GLN A 47 -15.80 6.94 16.92
CA GLN A 47 -16.61 6.07 17.78
C GLN A 47 -17.59 5.24 16.93
N ASN A 48 -18.22 5.85 15.91
CA ASN A 48 -19.09 5.13 14.98
C ASN A 48 -18.33 4.07 14.19
N LEU A 49 -17.08 4.34 13.78
CA LEU A 49 -16.22 3.32 13.16
C LEU A 49 -16.04 2.09 14.06
N ALA A 50 -15.91 2.31 15.37
CA ALA A 50 -15.72 1.25 16.37
C ALA A 50 -17.02 0.54 16.78
N ALA A 51 -18.20 1.04 16.37
CA ALA A 51 -19.49 0.47 16.76
C ALA A 51 -19.81 -0.85 16.02
N ALA A 52 -19.16 -1.11 14.88
CA ALA A 52 -19.39 -2.33 14.11
C ALA A 52 -18.85 -3.57 14.85
N PRO A 53 -19.69 -4.62 15.07
CA PRO A 53 -19.28 -5.81 15.81
C PRO A 53 -18.30 -6.70 15.04
N ASP A 54 -18.25 -6.56 13.70
CA ASP A 54 -17.36 -7.31 12.82
C ASP A 54 -16.46 -6.34 12.05
N PRO A 55 -15.20 -6.18 12.47
CA PRO A 55 -14.27 -5.26 11.85
C PRO A 55 -13.59 -5.87 10.62
N LEU A 56 -13.88 -7.12 10.22
CA LEU A 56 -13.24 -7.77 9.08
C LEU A 56 -13.95 -7.46 7.75
N LEU A 57 -13.19 -7.36 6.66
CA LEU A 57 -13.73 -7.12 5.32
C LEU A 57 -14.46 -8.36 4.76
N ARG A 58 -15.72 -8.54 5.13
CA ARG A 58 -16.60 -9.60 4.62
C ARG A 58 -18.05 -9.17 4.60
N LEU A 59 -18.87 -9.95 3.90
CA LEU A 59 -20.29 -9.68 3.79
C LEU A 59 -20.99 -9.98 5.13
N PRO A 60 -21.79 -9.05 5.67
CA PRO A 60 -22.65 -9.34 6.81
C PRO A 60 -23.75 -10.31 6.36
N VAL A 61 -23.87 -11.44 7.05
CA VAL A 61 -24.84 -12.49 6.73
C VAL A 61 -25.58 -12.99 7.96
N ASP A 62 -26.89 -13.10 7.83
CA ASP A 62 -27.73 -13.72 8.86
C ASP A 62 -27.46 -15.22 8.89
N THR A 63 -26.92 -15.70 10.01
CA THR A 63 -26.61 -17.12 10.18
C THR A 63 -27.88 -17.86 10.62
N PRO A 64 -28.40 -18.80 9.82
CA PRO A 64 -29.58 -19.57 10.21
C PRO A 64 -29.25 -20.48 11.41
N ALA A 65 -30.21 -20.69 12.30
CA ALA A 65 -30.00 -21.46 13.54
C ALA A 65 -29.55 -22.92 13.29
N ASN A 66 -30.01 -23.54 12.20
CA ASN A 66 -29.65 -24.90 11.80
C ASN A 66 -29.25 -24.92 10.31
N PRO A 67 -28.01 -24.55 9.96
CA PRO A 67 -27.57 -24.52 8.57
C PRO A 67 -27.44 -25.93 8.01
N THR A 68 -27.99 -26.14 6.81
CA THR A 68 -27.70 -27.33 6.00
C THR A 68 -26.21 -27.43 5.68
N PRO A 69 -25.67 -28.62 5.30
CA PRO A 69 -24.26 -28.75 4.93
C PRO A 69 -23.81 -27.76 3.84
N ALA A 70 -24.64 -27.53 2.82
CA ALA A 70 -24.35 -26.56 1.76
C ALA A 70 -24.34 -25.11 2.29
N GLN A 71 -25.28 -24.74 3.16
CA GLN A 71 -25.29 -23.42 3.80
C GLN A 71 -24.07 -23.20 4.69
N ARG A 72 -23.66 -24.22 5.45
CA ARG A 72 -22.46 -24.14 6.28
C ARG A 72 -21.21 -23.86 5.45
N GLU A 73 -21.05 -24.55 4.33
CA GLU A 73 -19.90 -24.35 3.46
C GLU A 73 -19.93 -22.99 2.72
N ALA A 74 -21.13 -22.48 2.41
CA ALA A 74 -21.28 -21.12 1.89
C ALA A 74 -20.91 -20.07 2.95
N LEU A 75 -21.39 -20.24 4.18
CA LEU A 75 -21.07 -19.36 5.32
C LEU A 75 -19.57 -19.37 5.64
N GLU A 76 -18.92 -20.55 5.58
CA GLU A 76 -17.47 -20.67 5.75
C GLU A 76 -16.71 -19.89 4.67
N ARG A 77 -17.15 -19.92 3.40
CA ARG A 77 -16.53 -19.11 2.34
C ARG A 77 -16.75 -17.62 2.55
N ILE A 78 -17.97 -17.20 2.89
CA ILE A 78 -18.28 -15.80 3.18
C ILE A 78 -17.47 -15.29 4.36
N ALA A 79 -17.25 -16.13 5.37
CA ALA A 79 -16.41 -15.80 6.52
C ALA A 79 -14.94 -15.49 6.15
N THR A 80 -14.45 -15.99 5.00
CA THR A 80 -13.12 -15.66 4.45
C THR A 80 -13.11 -14.41 3.55
N GLY A 81 -14.26 -13.76 3.34
CA GLY A 81 -14.40 -12.59 2.46
C GLY A 81 -14.85 -12.90 1.03
N ALA A 82 -15.28 -14.13 0.74
CA ALA A 82 -15.84 -14.48 -0.57
C ALA A 82 -17.30 -14.00 -0.70
N THR A 83 -17.71 -13.63 -1.92
CA THR A 83 -19.09 -13.27 -2.25
C THR A 83 -19.58 -14.11 -3.41
N ALA A 84 -20.89 -14.38 -3.48
CA ALA A 84 -21.48 -15.09 -4.63
C ALA A 84 -21.99 -14.07 -5.64
N LEU A 85 -21.43 -14.08 -6.85
CA LEU A 85 -21.76 -13.12 -7.90
C LEU A 85 -22.13 -13.84 -9.20
N PRO A 86 -22.97 -13.22 -10.06
CA PRO A 86 -23.14 -13.67 -11.43
C PRO A 86 -21.83 -13.45 -12.19
N GLN A 87 -21.20 -14.53 -12.62
CA GLN A 87 -19.93 -14.50 -13.35
C GLN A 87 -20.10 -14.97 -14.79
N ARG A 88 -19.23 -14.46 -15.67
CA ARG A 88 -19.06 -14.97 -17.02
C ARG A 88 -17.68 -15.60 -17.15
N LEU A 89 -17.64 -16.90 -17.41
CA LEU A 89 -16.40 -17.65 -17.58
C LEU A 89 -15.74 -17.33 -18.93
N ALA A 90 -14.46 -17.70 -19.08
CA ALA A 90 -13.73 -17.56 -20.34
C ALA A 90 -14.38 -18.33 -21.50
N SER A 91 -15.07 -19.44 -21.20
CA SER A 91 -15.89 -20.20 -22.14
C SER A 91 -17.10 -19.41 -22.68
N GLY A 92 -17.45 -18.29 -22.05
CA GLY A 92 -18.64 -17.47 -22.35
C GLY A 92 -19.88 -17.86 -21.55
N GLU A 93 -19.84 -18.98 -20.81
CA GLU A 93 -20.89 -19.45 -19.91
C GLU A 93 -21.19 -18.42 -18.82
N ARG A 94 -22.47 -18.31 -18.44
CA ARG A 94 -22.93 -17.48 -17.33
C ARG A 94 -23.33 -18.40 -16.17
N THR A 95 -22.66 -18.26 -15.04
CA THR A 95 -22.90 -19.09 -13.85
C THR A 95 -22.82 -18.22 -12.60
N PRO A 96 -23.59 -18.52 -11.54
CA PRO A 96 -23.21 -18.05 -10.22
C PRO A 96 -21.85 -18.67 -9.85
N ALA A 97 -20.96 -17.86 -9.29
CA ALA A 97 -19.68 -18.32 -8.79
C ALA A 97 -19.27 -17.51 -7.56
N PHE A 98 -18.45 -18.13 -6.72
CA PHE A 98 -17.79 -17.40 -5.65
C PHE A 98 -16.68 -16.53 -6.27
N TYR A 99 -16.61 -15.29 -5.80
CA TYR A 99 -15.52 -14.38 -6.10
C TYR A 99 -14.93 -13.89 -4.79
N ARG A 100 -13.61 -14.00 -4.68
CA ARG A 100 -12.80 -13.40 -3.62
C ARG A 100 -11.71 -12.58 -4.27
N GLY A 101 -11.67 -11.30 -3.92
CA GLY A 101 -10.67 -10.35 -4.40
C GLY A 101 -9.30 -10.52 -3.74
N PRO A 102 -8.40 -9.53 -3.92
CA PRO A 102 -7.11 -9.52 -3.23
C PRO A 102 -7.24 -9.29 -1.73
N LEU A 103 -8.36 -8.74 -1.26
CA LEU A 103 -8.59 -8.42 0.15
C LEU A 103 -9.47 -9.51 0.78
N THR A 104 -8.99 -10.11 1.88
CA THR A 104 -9.58 -11.29 2.50
C THR A 104 -9.79 -11.08 4.01
N ALA A 105 -10.84 -11.69 4.56
CA ALA A 105 -11.19 -11.54 6.00
C ALA A 105 -10.37 -12.47 6.92
N GLY A 106 -9.42 -13.22 6.38
CA GLY A 106 -8.52 -14.09 7.11
C GLY A 106 -7.32 -14.45 6.24
N PRO A 107 -6.28 -15.10 6.78
CA PRO A 107 -5.12 -15.50 5.99
C PRO A 107 -5.55 -16.30 4.77
N ALA A 108 -5.16 -15.82 3.58
CA ALA A 108 -5.53 -16.44 2.33
C ALA A 108 -5.01 -17.87 2.24
N GLN A 109 -5.84 -18.76 1.69
CA GLN A 109 -5.44 -20.12 1.41
C GLN A 109 -4.34 -20.11 0.34
N ALA A 110 -3.22 -20.78 0.62
CA ALA A 110 -2.20 -20.99 -0.39
C ALA A 110 -2.76 -21.83 -1.55
N LEU A 111 -2.61 -21.32 -2.77
CA LEU A 111 -2.90 -22.11 -3.95
C LEU A 111 -1.87 -23.23 -4.12
N PRO A 112 -2.30 -24.43 -4.56
CA PRO A 112 -1.36 -25.43 -5.04
C PRO A 112 -0.51 -24.86 -6.17
N ASP A 113 0.75 -25.31 -6.23
CA ASP A 113 1.61 -25.01 -7.37
C ASP A 113 0.95 -25.54 -8.66
N PRO A 114 1.05 -24.79 -9.78
CA PRO A 114 0.47 -25.21 -11.04
C PRO A 114 1.09 -26.54 -11.51
N VAL A 115 0.25 -27.41 -12.09
CA VAL A 115 0.69 -28.74 -12.53
C VAL A 115 1.73 -28.60 -13.64
N GLY A 116 2.96 -29.02 -13.36
CA GLY A 116 4.05 -29.02 -14.34
C GLY A 116 4.75 -27.67 -14.54
N GLY A 117 4.57 -26.70 -13.63
CA GLY A 117 5.20 -25.39 -13.75
C GLY A 117 5.24 -24.57 -12.46
N VAL A 118 5.71 -23.34 -12.57
CA VAL A 118 5.85 -22.37 -11.44
C VAL A 118 4.90 -21.16 -11.61
N ARG A 119 4.16 -21.13 -12.73
CA ARG A 119 3.27 -20.03 -13.15
C ARG A 119 2.00 -20.57 -13.79
N ARG A 120 0.95 -19.74 -13.82
CA ARG A 120 -0.25 -20.01 -14.61
C ARG A 120 -0.11 -19.39 -16.01
N GLU A 121 -0.51 -20.12 -17.04
CA GLU A 121 -0.42 -19.68 -18.43
C GLU A 121 -1.76 -19.18 -19.00
N SER A 122 -2.87 -19.52 -18.34
CA SER A 122 -4.21 -19.17 -18.81
C SER A 122 -5.19 -18.89 -17.67
N VAL A 123 -6.31 -18.26 -18.02
CA VAL A 123 -7.43 -18.01 -17.10
C VAL A 123 -8.01 -19.32 -16.56
N ASP A 124 -8.09 -20.35 -17.41
CA ASP A 124 -8.70 -21.63 -17.06
C ASP A 124 -7.85 -22.43 -16.05
N GLU A 125 -6.53 -22.29 -16.08
CA GLU A 125 -5.63 -22.85 -15.05
C GLU A 125 -5.79 -22.20 -13.67
N ALA A 126 -6.35 -21.00 -13.63
CA ALA A 126 -6.64 -20.27 -12.40
C ALA A 126 -8.09 -20.48 -11.92
N LEU A 127 -8.93 -21.17 -12.69
CA LEU A 127 -10.32 -21.43 -12.34
C LEU A 127 -10.42 -22.58 -11.35
N VAL A 128 -11.08 -22.36 -10.22
CA VAL A 128 -11.26 -23.38 -9.18
C VAL A 128 -12.66 -23.96 -9.28
N TYR A 129 -12.77 -25.27 -9.44
CA TYR A 129 -14.05 -25.97 -9.50
C TYR A 129 -14.36 -26.68 -8.19
N LEU A 130 -15.51 -26.36 -7.60
CA LEU A 130 -15.99 -26.96 -6.36
C LEU A 130 -16.91 -28.13 -6.70
N GLU A 131 -16.32 -29.29 -6.94
CA GLU A 131 -17.00 -30.51 -7.42
C GLU A 131 -18.24 -30.88 -6.62
N ARG A 132 -18.20 -30.70 -5.29
CA ARG A 132 -19.28 -31.09 -4.38
C ARG A 132 -20.63 -30.44 -4.70
N TYR A 133 -20.64 -29.21 -5.24
CA TYR A 133 -21.87 -28.48 -5.55
C TYR A 133 -21.95 -28.03 -7.02
N GLY A 134 -20.91 -28.31 -7.82
CA GLY A 134 -20.83 -27.88 -9.20
C GLY A 134 -20.76 -26.37 -9.39
N VAL A 135 -20.13 -25.66 -8.45
CA VAL A 135 -19.97 -24.19 -8.48
C VAL A 135 -18.50 -23.84 -8.69
N TYR A 136 -18.22 -22.71 -9.33
CA TYR A 136 -16.86 -22.21 -9.50
C TYR A 136 -16.49 -21.20 -8.40
N ASP A 137 -15.20 -21.15 -8.09
CA ASP A 137 -14.55 -19.99 -7.49
C ASP A 137 -13.67 -19.34 -8.56
N THR A 138 -14.02 -18.11 -8.93
CA THR A 138 -13.39 -17.35 -10.01
C THR A 138 -12.34 -16.37 -9.50
N GLY A 139 -12.06 -16.29 -8.20
CA GLY A 139 -11.18 -15.24 -7.64
C GLY A 139 -9.84 -15.12 -8.38
N TYR A 140 -9.11 -16.23 -8.53
CA TYR A 140 -7.81 -16.27 -9.21
C TYR A 140 -7.92 -16.15 -10.74
N ALA A 141 -8.95 -16.73 -11.34
CA ALA A 141 -9.23 -16.58 -12.78
C ALA A 141 -9.52 -15.13 -13.16
N SER A 142 -10.32 -14.43 -12.34
CA SER A 142 -10.60 -13.01 -12.43
C SER A 142 -9.34 -12.17 -12.21
N ALA A 143 -8.47 -12.54 -11.27
CA ALA A 143 -7.18 -11.88 -11.05
C ALA A 143 -6.30 -11.93 -12.31
N PHE A 144 -6.13 -13.13 -12.88
CA PHE A 144 -5.37 -13.34 -14.11
C PHE A 144 -5.96 -12.55 -15.28
N ALA A 145 -7.28 -12.63 -15.47
CA ALA A 145 -7.97 -11.89 -16.52
C ALA A 145 -7.80 -10.37 -16.36
N LEU A 146 -7.90 -9.85 -15.14
CA LEU A 146 -7.71 -8.44 -14.82
C LEU A 146 -6.28 -8.00 -15.10
N GLY A 147 -5.27 -8.74 -14.62
CA GLY A 147 -3.87 -8.43 -14.88
C GLY A 147 -3.56 -8.35 -16.37
N ARG A 148 -4.10 -9.30 -17.16
CA ARG A 148 -4.01 -9.28 -18.62
C ARG A 148 -4.70 -8.05 -19.23
N ALA A 149 -5.88 -7.70 -18.73
CA ALA A 149 -6.63 -6.54 -19.20
C ALA A 149 -5.90 -5.22 -18.91
N LEU A 150 -5.36 -5.05 -17.70
CA LEU A 150 -4.55 -3.89 -17.29
C LEU A 150 -3.31 -3.76 -18.17
N ALA A 151 -2.59 -4.87 -18.37
CA ALA A 151 -1.44 -4.89 -19.28
C ALA A 151 -1.81 -4.54 -20.72
N LEU A 152 -2.98 -4.98 -21.21
CA LEU A 152 -3.46 -4.64 -22.56
C LEU A 152 -3.91 -3.18 -22.69
N ALA A 153 -4.42 -2.58 -21.61
CA ALA A 153 -4.85 -1.20 -21.57
C ALA A 153 -3.66 -0.21 -21.58
N ASP A 154 -2.50 -0.62 -21.07
CA ASP A 154 -1.30 0.21 -20.98
C ASP A 154 -0.36 0.02 -22.20
N PRO A 155 -0.25 1.00 -23.14
CA PRO A 155 0.64 0.89 -24.29
C PRO A 155 2.13 1.01 -23.93
N GLU A 156 2.47 1.74 -22.88
CA GLU A 156 3.85 1.96 -22.46
C GLU A 156 4.41 0.67 -21.85
N PHE A 157 3.66 0.06 -20.93
CA PHE A 157 4.00 -1.23 -20.34
C PHE A 157 4.21 -2.30 -21.42
N ARG A 158 3.30 -2.43 -22.39
CA ARG A 158 3.44 -3.41 -23.48
C ARG A 158 4.69 -3.20 -24.31
N THR A 159 5.04 -1.94 -24.58
CA THR A 159 6.24 -1.60 -25.35
C THR A 159 7.50 -2.06 -24.60
N HIS A 160 7.58 -1.74 -23.31
CA HIS A 160 8.69 -2.20 -22.46
C HIS A 160 8.72 -3.72 -22.30
N LEU A 161 7.57 -4.37 -22.08
CA LEU A 161 7.47 -5.82 -21.94
C LEU A 161 7.99 -6.56 -23.20
N LEU A 162 7.60 -6.11 -24.39
CA LEU A 162 8.05 -6.71 -25.65
C LEU A 162 9.53 -6.43 -25.93
N ALA A 163 10.01 -5.22 -25.63
CA ALA A 163 11.42 -4.86 -25.75
C ALA A 163 12.29 -5.72 -24.83
N TRP A 164 11.90 -5.82 -23.56
CA TRP A 164 12.55 -6.65 -22.56
C TRP A 164 12.59 -8.11 -22.97
N ARG A 165 11.48 -8.70 -23.43
CA ARG A 165 11.47 -10.09 -23.90
C ARG A 165 12.42 -10.32 -25.07
N LYS A 166 12.50 -9.37 -26.00
CA LYS A 166 13.45 -9.45 -27.12
C LYS A 166 14.89 -9.44 -26.59
N ALA A 167 15.20 -8.55 -25.65
CA ALA A 167 16.51 -8.47 -25.02
C ALA A 167 16.85 -9.75 -24.24
N ALA A 168 15.93 -10.23 -23.40
CA ALA A 168 16.08 -11.42 -22.56
C ALA A 168 16.26 -12.69 -23.41
N ARG A 169 15.48 -12.87 -24.49
CA ARG A 169 15.69 -13.97 -25.44
C ARG A 169 17.06 -13.90 -26.10
N SER A 170 17.51 -12.72 -26.50
CA SER A 170 18.84 -12.53 -27.11
C SER A 170 19.94 -12.88 -26.11
N ALA A 171 19.85 -12.38 -24.88
CA ALA A 171 20.80 -12.65 -23.80
C ALA A 171 20.85 -14.15 -23.44
N ALA A 172 19.69 -14.78 -23.23
CA ALA A 172 19.60 -16.21 -22.91
C ALA A 172 20.20 -17.09 -24.03
N ARG A 173 19.87 -16.80 -25.30
CA ARG A 173 20.46 -17.52 -26.44
C ARG A 173 21.99 -17.36 -26.47
N ARG A 174 22.50 -16.14 -26.31
CA ARG A 174 23.95 -15.86 -26.31
C ARG A 174 24.67 -16.62 -25.20
N LEU A 175 24.14 -16.57 -23.97
CA LEU A 175 24.71 -17.25 -22.82
C LEU A 175 24.83 -18.76 -23.04
N LEU A 176 23.80 -19.38 -23.63
CA LEU A 176 23.76 -20.82 -23.86
C LEU A 176 24.56 -21.28 -25.09
N THR A 177 24.69 -20.44 -26.12
CA THR A 177 25.51 -20.77 -27.30
C THR A 177 27.00 -20.55 -27.07
N HIS A 178 27.38 -19.83 -26.01
CA HIS A 178 28.76 -19.55 -25.67
C HIS A 178 29.10 -20.11 -24.28
N PRO A 179 29.53 -21.39 -24.19
CA PRO A 179 29.87 -22.04 -22.92
C PRO A 179 30.94 -21.29 -22.12
N GLN A 180 31.78 -20.47 -22.76
CA GLN A 180 32.77 -19.61 -22.11
C GLN A 180 32.16 -18.47 -21.26
N LEU A 181 30.90 -18.12 -21.54
CA LEU A 181 30.11 -17.18 -20.74
C LEU A 181 29.32 -17.93 -19.65
N SER A 182 29.01 -19.22 -19.86
CA SER A 182 28.35 -20.08 -18.90
C SER A 182 29.33 -20.48 -17.78
N GLY A 183 29.08 -20.05 -16.55
CA GLY A 183 29.95 -20.33 -15.39
C GLY A 183 30.91 -19.20 -14.99
N ARG A 184 30.83 -18.03 -15.65
CA ARG A 184 31.42 -16.80 -15.10
C ARG A 184 30.55 -16.30 -13.94
N ALA A 185 31.19 -15.78 -12.89
CA ALA A 185 30.47 -15.12 -11.80
C ALA A 185 29.65 -13.95 -12.35
N VAL A 186 28.48 -13.69 -11.73
CA VAL A 186 27.63 -12.55 -12.05
C VAL A 186 28.46 -11.28 -11.93
N SER A 187 28.77 -10.65 -13.05
CA SER A 187 29.57 -9.43 -13.11
C SER A 187 29.02 -8.48 -14.17
N ALA A 188 29.22 -7.18 -13.97
CA ALA A 188 28.87 -6.15 -14.94
C ALA A 188 29.51 -6.41 -16.32
N ASP A 189 30.72 -6.97 -16.33
CA ASP A 189 31.41 -7.36 -17.56
C ASP A 189 30.68 -8.48 -18.31
N THR A 190 30.21 -9.50 -17.59
CA THR A 190 29.47 -10.62 -18.21
C THR A 190 28.12 -10.15 -18.75
N ALA A 191 27.40 -9.31 -18.00
CA ALA A 191 26.16 -8.69 -18.44
C ALA A 191 26.36 -7.81 -19.70
N SER A 192 27.42 -6.99 -19.72
CA SER A 192 27.79 -6.17 -20.87
C SER A 192 28.07 -7.03 -22.12
N LEU A 193 28.78 -8.15 -21.98
CA LEU A 193 29.05 -9.05 -23.11
C LEU A 193 27.77 -9.66 -23.72
N LEU A 194 26.71 -9.82 -22.93
CA LEU A 194 25.43 -10.36 -23.42
C LEU A 194 24.62 -9.35 -24.23
N THR A 195 24.83 -8.04 -24.03
CA THR A 195 24.11 -6.97 -24.76
C THR A 195 24.90 -6.35 -25.90
N ARG A 196 26.23 -6.46 -25.89
CA ARG A 196 27.10 -5.89 -26.94
C ARG A 196 26.76 -6.36 -28.35
N ASP A 197 27.08 -5.52 -29.33
CA ASP A 197 27.03 -5.92 -30.73
C ASP A 197 28.22 -6.85 -31.05
N LEU A 198 27.92 -8.12 -31.29
CA LEU A 198 28.95 -9.13 -31.57
C LEU A 198 29.75 -8.84 -32.84
N ALA A 199 29.18 -8.14 -33.82
CA ALA A 199 29.92 -7.72 -35.01
C ALA A 199 30.96 -6.67 -34.63
N ARG A 200 30.59 -5.74 -33.76
CA ARG A 200 31.50 -4.72 -33.21
C ARG A 200 32.56 -5.35 -32.31
N ASP A 201 32.19 -6.25 -31.39
CA ASP A 201 33.15 -6.96 -30.53
C ASP A 201 34.12 -7.84 -31.33
N ALA A 202 33.63 -8.57 -32.34
CA ALA A 202 34.47 -9.38 -33.20
C ALA A 202 35.45 -8.51 -34.01
N PHE A 203 34.99 -7.35 -34.46
CA PHE A 203 35.81 -6.35 -35.15
C PHE A 203 36.84 -5.71 -34.20
N ASP A 204 36.44 -5.37 -32.97
CA ASP A 204 37.32 -4.81 -31.94
C ASP A 204 38.40 -5.81 -31.53
N LYS A 205 38.08 -7.11 -31.41
CA LYS A 205 39.07 -8.18 -31.22
C LYS A 205 40.04 -8.32 -32.39
N LEU A 206 39.56 -8.05 -33.60
CA LEU A 206 40.35 -8.09 -34.82
C LEU A 206 41.32 -6.88 -34.87
N LEU A 207 40.89 -5.72 -34.36
CA LEU A 207 41.69 -4.50 -34.19
C LEU A 207 42.67 -4.55 -33.02
N THR A 208 42.31 -5.15 -31.89
CA THR A 208 43.11 -5.13 -30.66
C THR A 208 44.03 -6.35 -30.54
N GLY A 209 43.64 -7.47 -31.14
CA GLY A 209 44.35 -8.74 -31.06
C GLY A 209 44.20 -9.41 -29.68
N ASP A 210 43.92 -10.70 -29.65
CA ASP A 210 43.91 -11.47 -28.40
C ASP A 210 45.35 -11.65 -27.91
N GLY A 211 45.80 -10.78 -26.99
CA GLY A 211 46.78 -11.05 -25.91
C GLY A 211 48.15 -11.67 -26.19
N ASP A 212 48.51 -12.02 -27.43
CA ASP A 212 49.78 -12.67 -27.73
C ASP A 212 50.84 -11.58 -27.96
N GLY A 213 51.50 -11.18 -26.87
CA GLY A 213 52.37 -9.99 -26.73
C GLY A 213 53.57 -9.88 -27.69
N ALA A 214 53.70 -10.78 -28.66
CA ALA A 214 54.72 -10.76 -29.70
C ALA A 214 54.31 -10.02 -30.99
N ARG A 215 53.02 -9.71 -31.18
CA ARG A 215 52.53 -8.99 -32.38
C ARG A 215 51.54 -7.90 -31.98
N GLY A 216 51.87 -6.64 -32.31
CA GLY A 216 51.07 -5.46 -31.96
C GLY A 216 49.60 -5.54 -32.42
N GLY A 217 48.73 -4.81 -31.73
CA GLY A 217 47.30 -4.75 -32.04
C GLY A 217 47.02 -4.47 -33.52
N GLY A 218 46.08 -5.21 -34.11
CA GLY A 218 45.63 -5.00 -35.48
C GLY A 218 46.34 -5.85 -36.53
N TRP A 219 47.33 -6.67 -36.15
CA TRP A 219 48.03 -7.54 -37.09
C TRP A 219 47.09 -8.55 -37.79
N LYS A 220 46.03 -9.00 -37.11
CA LYS A 220 45.00 -9.88 -37.69
C LYS A 220 44.25 -9.16 -38.82
N LEU A 221 43.95 -7.86 -38.66
CA LEU A 221 43.30 -7.03 -39.67
C LEU A 221 44.24 -6.75 -40.84
N ALA A 222 45.47 -6.32 -40.55
CA ALA A 222 46.48 -6.05 -41.56
C ALA A 222 46.75 -7.30 -42.42
N ARG A 223 46.85 -8.48 -41.80
CA ARG A 223 47.01 -9.75 -42.51
C ARG A 223 45.78 -10.09 -43.36
N ALA A 224 44.57 -9.87 -42.86
CA ALA A 224 43.34 -10.13 -43.62
C ALA A 224 43.25 -9.21 -44.84
N LEU A 225 43.58 -7.92 -44.70
CA LEU A 225 43.56 -6.94 -45.78
C LEU A 225 44.67 -7.16 -46.81
N ALA A 226 45.88 -7.53 -46.37
CA ALA A 226 47.02 -7.75 -47.26
C ALA A 226 46.81 -8.93 -48.25
N GLY A 227 46.02 -9.95 -47.87
CA GLY A 227 45.71 -11.10 -48.73
C GLY A 227 44.41 -10.97 -49.53
N ALA A 228 43.47 -10.11 -49.10
CA ALA A 228 42.11 -10.07 -49.62
C ALA A 228 42.04 -9.77 -51.13
N GLY A 229 42.81 -8.79 -51.61
CA GLY A 229 42.79 -8.41 -53.04
C GLY A 229 43.30 -9.52 -53.95
N ALA A 230 44.41 -10.16 -53.58
CA ALA A 230 45.00 -11.26 -54.34
C ALA A 230 44.13 -12.52 -54.31
N ASP A 231 43.46 -12.80 -53.20
CA ASP A 231 42.56 -13.95 -53.06
C ASP A 231 41.26 -13.77 -53.86
N VAL A 232 40.68 -12.56 -53.86
CA VAL A 232 39.51 -12.23 -54.68
C VAL A 232 39.85 -12.31 -56.17
N ALA A 233 40.97 -11.73 -56.59
CA ALA A 233 41.44 -11.79 -57.98
C ALA A 233 41.72 -13.22 -58.46
N ALA A 234 42.17 -14.10 -57.56
CA ALA A 234 42.40 -15.51 -57.84
C ALA A 234 41.14 -16.39 -57.70
N GLY A 235 39.95 -15.81 -57.47
CA GLY A 235 38.70 -16.54 -57.27
C GLY A 235 38.66 -17.39 -55.99
N ARG A 236 39.62 -17.21 -55.07
CA ARG A 236 39.70 -17.94 -53.81
C ARG A 236 38.67 -17.37 -52.84
N ARG A 237 37.53 -18.04 -52.71
CA ARG A 237 36.60 -17.77 -51.61
C ARG A 237 37.12 -18.46 -50.36
N ARG A 238 37.37 -17.69 -49.31
CA ARG A 238 37.65 -18.26 -47.99
C ARG A 238 36.39 -18.97 -47.51
N ALA A 239 36.38 -20.30 -47.59
CA ALA A 239 35.32 -21.08 -46.95
C ALA A 239 35.38 -20.77 -45.44
N PRO A 240 34.25 -20.47 -44.79
CA PRO A 240 34.24 -20.34 -43.34
C PRO A 240 34.82 -21.63 -42.77
N ALA A 241 35.77 -21.51 -41.84
CA ALA A 241 36.34 -22.68 -41.17
C ALA A 241 35.17 -23.54 -40.63
N PRO A 242 35.23 -24.87 -40.76
CA PRO A 242 34.19 -25.73 -40.22
C PRO A 242 34.01 -25.38 -38.75
N ARG A 243 32.77 -25.09 -38.33
CA ARG A 243 32.45 -24.73 -36.94
C ARG A 243 32.82 -25.93 -36.08
N THR A 244 33.97 -25.88 -35.40
CA THR A 244 34.51 -26.99 -34.60
C THR A 244 33.82 -27.15 -33.25
N SER A 245 33.04 -26.16 -32.81
CA SER A 245 32.09 -26.36 -31.74
C SER A 245 30.79 -26.92 -32.32
N SER A 246 30.42 -28.13 -31.91
CA SER A 246 29.02 -28.55 -31.99
C SER A 246 28.21 -27.47 -31.30
N ALA A 247 27.40 -26.71 -32.04
CA ALA A 247 26.42 -25.86 -31.39
C ALA A 247 25.56 -26.82 -30.55
N GLY A 248 25.69 -26.76 -29.22
CA GLY A 248 24.83 -27.53 -28.34
C GLY A 248 23.39 -27.31 -28.83
N VAL A 249 22.66 -28.39 -29.06
CA VAL A 249 21.30 -28.29 -29.59
C VAL A 249 20.49 -27.51 -28.55
N LEU A 250 20.20 -26.25 -28.86
CA LEU A 250 19.32 -25.41 -28.04
C LEU A 250 17.93 -26.04 -28.11
N SER A 251 17.55 -26.72 -27.05
CA SER A 251 16.20 -27.26 -26.84
C SER A 251 15.49 -26.46 -25.76
N ALA A 252 14.16 -26.45 -25.78
CA ALA A 252 13.37 -25.83 -24.72
C ALA A 252 13.75 -26.39 -23.34
N GLY A 253 13.95 -27.71 -23.21
CA GLY A 253 14.36 -28.34 -21.95
C GLY A 253 15.74 -27.90 -21.45
N SER A 254 16.73 -27.75 -22.35
CA SER A 254 18.06 -27.26 -21.97
C SER A 254 18.04 -25.82 -21.44
N LEU A 255 17.13 -25.01 -21.98
CA LEU A 255 16.97 -23.60 -21.62
C LEU A 255 16.19 -23.44 -20.31
N HIS A 256 15.12 -24.22 -20.14
CA HIS A 256 14.41 -24.33 -18.87
C HIS A 256 15.35 -24.72 -17.72
N THR A 257 16.16 -25.77 -17.92
CA THR A 257 17.14 -26.25 -16.93
C THR A 257 18.19 -25.18 -16.59
N ALA A 258 18.61 -24.39 -17.58
CA ALA A 258 19.56 -23.31 -17.36
C ALA A 258 18.93 -22.14 -16.58
N LEU A 259 17.71 -21.74 -16.93
CA LEU A 259 16.96 -20.69 -16.23
C LEU A 259 16.54 -21.10 -14.81
N ALA A 260 16.52 -22.40 -14.48
CA ALA A 260 16.31 -22.86 -13.11
C ALA A 260 17.45 -22.44 -12.15
N ARG A 261 18.65 -22.15 -12.67
CA ARG A 261 19.81 -21.70 -11.87
C ARG A 261 19.70 -20.20 -11.55
N ALA A 262 19.78 -19.83 -10.27
CA ALA A 262 19.72 -18.43 -9.83
C ALA A 262 20.81 -17.56 -10.48
N GLU A 263 22.05 -18.04 -10.54
CA GLU A 263 23.19 -17.35 -11.18
C GLU A 263 22.88 -16.94 -12.62
N VAL A 264 22.24 -17.82 -13.40
CA VAL A 264 21.90 -17.56 -14.80
C VAL A 264 20.81 -16.50 -14.90
N ARG A 265 19.81 -16.56 -14.02
CA ARG A 265 18.75 -15.55 -13.94
C ARG A 265 19.29 -14.17 -13.60
N GLU A 266 20.18 -14.08 -12.61
CA GLU A 266 20.81 -12.83 -12.19
C GLU A 266 21.62 -12.19 -13.32
N VAL A 267 22.43 -12.96 -14.06
CA VAL A 267 23.19 -12.44 -15.21
C VAL A 267 22.26 -11.90 -16.29
N ILE A 268 21.18 -12.63 -16.63
CA ILE A 268 20.25 -12.19 -17.69
C ILE A 268 19.48 -10.95 -17.22
N ALA A 269 18.98 -10.94 -15.98
CA ALA A 269 18.28 -9.78 -15.41
C ALA A 269 19.18 -8.54 -15.41
N ALA A 270 20.44 -8.66 -14.97
CA ALA A 270 21.40 -7.57 -15.00
C ALA A 270 21.73 -7.09 -16.43
N ALA A 271 21.83 -8.02 -17.39
CA ALA A 271 22.05 -7.68 -18.79
C ALA A 271 20.86 -6.93 -19.41
N THR A 272 19.64 -7.18 -18.95
CA THR A 272 18.41 -6.59 -19.50
C THR A 272 17.77 -5.56 -18.57
N ALA A 273 18.51 -5.04 -17.59
CA ALA A 273 17.96 -4.16 -16.55
C ALA A 273 17.29 -2.92 -17.16
N THR A 274 17.90 -2.30 -18.19
CA THR A 274 17.35 -1.12 -18.86
C THR A 274 15.94 -1.33 -19.41
N GLU A 275 15.65 -2.52 -19.95
CA GLU A 275 14.30 -2.85 -20.42
C GLU A 275 13.41 -3.47 -19.33
N LEU A 276 13.99 -4.15 -18.34
CA LEU A 276 13.27 -4.83 -17.26
C LEU A 276 12.77 -3.85 -16.19
N ASP A 277 13.54 -2.82 -15.83
CA ASP A 277 13.21 -1.91 -14.73
C ASP A 277 11.83 -1.24 -14.88
N PRO A 278 11.43 -0.71 -16.07
CA PRO A 278 10.09 -0.17 -16.26
C PRO A 278 8.98 -1.24 -16.15
N VAL A 279 9.26 -2.48 -16.55
CA VAL A 279 8.33 -3.61 -16.41
C VAL A 279 8.13 -3.94 -14.93
N THR A 280 9.22 -4.07 -14.17
CA THR A 280 9.18 -4.34 -12.73
C THR A 280 8.49 -3.21 -11.97
N ALA A 281 8.79 -1.94 -12.29
CA ALA A 281 8.12 -0.79 -11.67
C ALA A 281 6.60 -0.81 -11.91
N TRP A 282 6.16 -1.20 -13.11
CA TRP A 282 4.73 -1.35 -13.40
C TRP A 282 4.10 -2.49 -12.60
N LEU A 283 4.79 -3.64 -12.51
CA LEU A 283 4.34 -4.79 -11.71
C LEU A 283 4.31 -4.49 -10.21
N ASP A 284 5.23 -3.66 -9.71
CA ASP A 284 5.26 -3.23 -8.30
C ASP A 284 4.00 -2.42 -7.95
N ARG A 285 3.56 -1.52 -8.84
CA ARG A 285 2.28 -0.80 -8.68
C ARG A 285 1.09 -1.75 -8.65
N LEU A 286 1.13 -2.81 -9.47
CA LEU A 286 0.09 -3.85 -9.45
C LEU A 286 0.09 -4.61 -8.11
N ALA A 287 1.26 -4.96 -7.59
CA ALA A 287 1.43 -5.64 -6.31
C ALA A 287 1.01 -4.78 -5.11
N LEU A 288 1.14 -3.45 -5.23
CA LEU A 288 0.64 -2.47 -4.27
C LEU A 288 -0.85 -2.13 -4.47
N LEU A 289 -1.55 -2.83 -5.36
CA LEU A 289 -2.97 -2.66 -5.67
C LEU A 289 -3.31 -1.25 -6.21
N GLU A 290 -2.37 -0.55 -6.84
CA GLU A 290 -2.58 0.83 -7.31
C GLU A 290 -3.53 0.92 -8.49
N MET A 291 -3.50 -0.10 -9.35
CA MET A 291 -4.23 -0.13 -10.62
C MET A 291 -5.46 -1.02 -10.58
N ILE A 292 -5.77 -1.60 -9.41
CA ILE A 292 -6.89 -2.53 -9.25
C ILE A 292 -8.19 -1.73 -9.09
N PRO A 293 -9.21 -1.97 -9.94
CA PRO A 293 -10.51 -1.33 -9.78
C PRO A 293 -11.15 -1.67 -8.42
N PHE A 294 -11.85 -0.72 -7.81
CA PHE A 294 -12.38 -0.87 -6.46
C PHE A 294 -13.36 -2.06 -6.32
N GLU A 295 -14.19 -2.32 -7.34
CA GLU A 295 -15.11 -3.46 -7.40
C GLU A 295 -14.42 -4.84 -7.32
N HIS A 296 -13.13 -4.92 -7.69
CA HIS A 296 -12.36 -6.16 -7.53
C HIS A 296 -11.89 -6.35 -6.09
N MET A 297 -11.73 -5.27 -5.32
CA MET A 297 -11.29 -5.27 -3.92
C MET A 297 -12.48 -5.41 -2.95
N VAL A 298 -13.56 -4.69 -3.23
CA VAL A 298 -14.81 -4.69 -2.45
C VAL A 298 -15.97 -5.00 -3.41
N PRO A 299 -16.24 -6.30 -3.66
CA PRO A 299 -17.22 -6.71 -4.68
C PRO A 299 -18.69 -6.46 -4.32
N ASP A 300 -19.01 -6.24 -3.05
CA ASP A 300 -20.35 -5.92 -2.56
C ASP A 300 -20.26 -4.74 -1.59
N GLU A 301 -21.09 -3.72 -1.83
CA GLU A 301 -21.11 -2.48 -1.04
C GLU A 301 -21.34 -2.72 0.46
N ARG A 302 -22.05 -3.80 0.81
CA ARG A 302 -22.34 -4.15 2.22
C ARG A 302 -21.11 -4.62 2.97
N MET A 303 -20.02 -4.96 2.27
CA MET A 303 -18.73 -5.31 2.91
C MET A 303 -18.04 -4.08 3.49
N LEU A 304 -18.27 -2.88 2.92
CA LEU A 304 -17.72 -1.60 3.40
C LEU A 304 -18.82 -0.52 3.43
N PRO A 305 -19.76 -0.58 4.39
CA PRO A 305 -20.78 0.45 4.56
C PRO A 305 -20.19 1.82 4.89
N VAL A 306 -20.98 2.89 4.75
CA VAL A 306 -20.62 4.24 5.22
C VAL A 306 -20.42 4.24 6.73
N GLU A 307 -19.50 5.07 7.22
CA GLU A 307 -19.04 5.11 8.61
C GLU A 307 -18.58 3.74 9.13
N SER A 308 -17.69 3.09 8.36
CA SER A 308 -17.13 1.81 8.75
C SER A 308 -15.63 1.69 8.51
N ILE A 309 -15.00 0.86 9.34
CA ILE A 309 -13.60 0.44 9.20
C ILE A 309 -13.56 -1.08 8.99
N ARG A 310 -12.70 -1.53 8.07
CA ARG A 310 -12.53 -2.94 7.71
C ARG A 310 -11.05 -3.31 7.64
N PHE A 311 -10.67 -4.31 8.41
CA PHE A 311 -9.36 -4.93 8.40
C PHE A 311 -9.36 -6.15 7.47
N PHE A 312 -8.25 -6.36 6.79
CA PHE A 312 -8.11 -7.46 5.83
C PHE A 312 -6.68 -7.94 5.71
N TYR A 313 -6.54 -9.17 5.23
CA TYR A 313 -5.30 -9.75 4.72
C TYR A 313 -5.25 -9.58 3.21
N VAL A 314 -4.06 -9.37 2.66
CA VAL A 314 -3.88 -9.38 1.20
C VAL A 314 -3.53 -10.80 0.76
N ASP A 315 -4.21 -11.31 -0.27
CA ASP A 315 -3.94 -12.63 -0.85
C ASP A 315 -2.74 -12.56 -1.82
N PRO A 316 -1.56 -13.10 -1.44
CA PRO A 316 -0.39 -13.07 -2.32
C PRO A 316 -0.57 -13.94 -3.56
N SER A 317 -1.40 -14.98 -3.49
CA SER A 317 -1.69 -15.85 -4.64
C SER A 317 -2.58 -15.14 -5.65
N TRP A 318 -3.49 -14.29 -5.18
CA TRP A 318 -4.31 -13.42 -6.04
C TRP A 318 -3.43 -12.41 -6.78
N VAL A 319 -2.55 -11.72 -6.05
CA VAL A 319 -1.59 -10.77 -6.64
C VAL A 319 -0.69 -11.47 -7.64
N ARG A 320 -0.16 -12.65 -7.31
CA ARG A 320 0.65 -13.45 -8.24
C ARG A 320 -0.13 -13.86 -9.49
N ALA A 321 -1.38 -14.29 -9.35
CA ALA A 321 -2.23 -14.62 -10.49
C ALA A 321 -2.48 -13.40 -11.39
N ALA A 322 -2.65 -12.19 -10.84
CA ALA A 322 -2.73 -10.96 -11.61
C ALA A 322 -1.41 -10.62 -12.34
N ILE A 323 -0.27 -10.80 -11.69
CA ILE A 323 1.05 -10.63 -12.32
C ILE A 323 1.26 -11.64 -13.46
N ASP A 324 0.93 -12.92 -13.25
CA ASP A 324 0.93 -13.96 -14.28
C ASP A 324 0.07 -13.54 -15.48
N GLY A 325 -1.12 -13.00 -15.20
CA GLY A 325 -2.02 -12.45 -16.21
C GLY A 325 -1.41 -11.31 -17.02
N ALA A 326 -0.79 -10.34 -16.35
CA ALA A 326 -0.11 -9.22 -17.02
C ALA A 326 1.06 -9.70 -17.90
N LEU A 327 1.86 -10.63 -17.39
CA LEU A 327 2.96 -11.27 -18.08
C LEU A 327 2.49 -12.31 -19.13
N SER A 328 1.22 -12.64 -19.24
CA SER A 328 0.72 -13.50 -20.33
C SER A 328 0.66 -12.76 -21.69
N VAL A 329 0.63 -11.43 -21.67
CA VAL A 329 0.47 -10.60 -22.89
C VAL A 329 1.69 -10.74 -23.81
N GLY A 330 1.48 -11.17 -25.06
CA GLY A 330 2.54 -11.24 -26.07
C GLY A 330 3.53 -12.39 -25.89
N VAL A 331 3.15 -13.45 -25.15
CA VAL A 331 3.94 -14.69 -25.05
C VAL A 331 3.81 -15.44 -26.36
N GLY A 332 4.95 -15.65 -27.05
CA GLY A 332 4.97 -16.38 -28.33
C GLY A 332 5.56 -17.79 -28.24
N HIS A 333 6.36 -18.06 -27.20
CA HIS A 333 7.10 -19.32 -27.03
C HIS A 333 7.18 -19.69 -25.54
N THR A 334 7.38 -20.97 -25.24
CA THR A 334 7.64 -21.46 -23.87
C THR A 334 8.82 -20.77 -23.19
N LEU A 335 9.83 -20.36 -23.97
CA LEU A 335 10.94 -19.54 -23.50
C LEU A 335 10.50 -18.17 -22.97
N ASP A 336 9.59 -17.49 -23.66
CA ASP A 336 9.11 -16.18 -23.20
C ASP A 336 8.42 -16.32 -21.84
N ALA A 337 7.72 -17.43 -21.66
CA ALA A 337 7.03 -17.76 -20.42
C ALA A 337 8.00 -18.16 -19.29
N ASP A 338 9.10 -18.88 -19.58
CA ASP A 338 10.16 -19.15 -18.59
C ASP A 338 10.94 -17.90 -18.18
N LEU A 339 11.14 -16.95 -19.12
CA LEU A 339 11.80 -15.68 -18.83
C LEU A 339 10.94 -14.73 -17.98
N ASN A 340 9.62 -14.93 -17.95
CA ASN A 340 8.74 -14.17 -17.06
C ASN A 340 9.17 -14.30 -15.59
N GLU A 341 9.79 -15.41 -15.16
CA GLU A 341 10.36 -15.57 -13.81
C GLU A 341 11.40 -14.50 -13.44
N LEU A 342 12.10 -13.92 -14.42
CA LEU A 342 13.03 -12.81 -14.17
C LEU A 342 12.29 -11.51 -13.80
N ALA A 343 11.07 -11.34 -14.29
CA ALA A 343 10.21 -10.22 -13.93
C ALA A 343 9.43 -10.48 -12.63
N HIS A 344 9.49 -11.68 -12.04
CA HIS A 344 8.87 -12.01 -10.76
C HIS A 344 9.64 -11.50 -9.54
N GLY A 345 10.76 -10.79 -9.73
CA GLY A 345 11.47 -10.04 -8.66
C GLY A 345 10.70 -8.83 -8.12
N VAL A 346 9.39 -8.76 -8.41
CA VAL A 346 8.42 -7.77 -7.94
C VAL A 346 8.40 -7.77 -6.42
N ARG A 347 8.17 -6.58 -5.85
CA ARG A 347 7.82 -6.40 -4.44
C ARG A 347 6.83 -7.46 -3.97
N THR A 348 7.10 -8.04 -2.80
CA THR A 348 6.16 -8.94 -2.14
C THR A 348 4.85 -8.21 -1.86
N ALA A 349 3.71 -8.88 -2.10
CA ALA A 349 2.42 -8.33 -1.73
C ALA A 349 2.44 -7.89 -0.25
N PRO A 350 1.77 -6.78 0.10
CA PRO A 350 1.56 -6.40 1.51
C PRO A 350 0.93 -7.57 2.27
N ALA A 351 1.08 -7.62 3.59
CA ALA A 351 0.51 -8.71 4.38
C ALA A 351 -0.95 -8.44 4.75
N CYS A 352 -1.27 -7.20 5.11
CA CYS A 352 -2.60 -6.79 5.55
C CYS A 352 -2.86 -5.32 5.24
N GLY A 353 -4.05 -4.84 5.57
CA GLY A 353 -4.41 -3.44 5.44
C GLY A 353 -5.69 -3.06 6.17
N VAL A 354 -6.01 -1.78 6.06
CA VAL A 354 -7.20 -1.14 6.62
C VAL A 354 -7.91 -0.37 5.52
N LEU A 355 -9.21 -0.60 5.38
CA LEU A 355 -10.12 0.21 4.58
C LEU A 355 -10.99 1.01 5.53
N LEU A 356 -11.05 2.31 5.29
CA LEU A 356 -11.89 3.24 6.03
C LEU A 356 -12.86 3.86 5.04
N HIS A 357 -14.16 3.78 5.34
CA HIS A 357 -15.19 4.53 4.63
C HIS A 357 -15.89 5.46 5.62
N SER A 358 -15.54 6.75 5.60
CA SER A 358 -16.07 7.74 6.52
C SER A 358 -15.87 9.17 6.02
N ASP A 359 -16.74 10.07 6.47
CA ASP A 359 -16.57 11.52 6.30
C ASP A 359 -15.30 12.05 6.97
N LEU A 360 -14.72 11.28 7.91
CA LEU A 360 -13.42 11.56 8.51
C LEU A 360 -12.31 11.74 7.47
N VAL A 361 -12.37 11.02 6.35
CA VAL A 361 -11.34 11.06 5.29
C VAL A 361 -11.30 12.43 4.61
N GLU A 362 -12.45 13.05 4.38
CA GLU A 362 -12.57 14.37 3.76
C GLU A 362 -12.48 15.50 4.79
N GLY A 363 -13.13 15.32 5.96
CA GLY A 363 -13.20 16.34 7.01
C GLY A 363 -11.89 16.54 7.78
N TRP A 364 -11.09 15.48 7.94
CA TRP A 364 -9.80 15.51 8.64
C TRP A 364 -8.68 14.88 7.78
N PRO A 365 -8.26 15.56 6.68
CA PRO A 365 -7.29 15.01 5.75
C PRO A 365 -5.92 14.72 6.38
N ASP A 366 -5.57 15.47 7.43
CA ASP A 366 -4.32 15.30 8.19
C ASP A 366 -4.44 14.29 9.34
N THR A 367 -5.50 13.47 9.39
CA THR A 367 -5.64 12.41 10.41
C THR A 367 -4.39 11.54 10.47
N ILE A 368 -3.89 11.33 11.69
CA ILE A 368 -2.70 10.55 11.94
C ILE A 368 -3.10 9.09 12.13
N TYR A 369 -2.70 8.25 11.18
CA TYR A 369 -2.85 6.80 11.28
C TYR A 369 -1.55 6.17 11.76
N THR A 370 -1.60 5.45 12.87
CA THR A 370 -0.46 4.67 13.40
C THR A 370 -0.85 3.21 13.53
N ALA A 371 0.11 2.32 13.29
CA ALA A 371 -0.09 0.90 13.47
C ALA A 371 1.12 0.27 14.15
N PHE A 372 0.87 -0.78 14.93
CA PHE A 372 1.90 -1.48 15.70
C PHE A 372 1.82 -2.99 15.50
N ARG A 373 2.96 -3.63 15.71
CA ARG A 373 3.10 -5.06 15.89
C ARG A 373 4.05 -5.32 17.04
N ASP A 374 3.60 -6.04 18.07
CA ASP A 374 4.40 -6.34 19.27
C ASP A 374 4.99 -5.05 19.88
N ASN A 375 4.18 -3.98 19.90
CA ASN A 375 4.55 -2.62 20.36
C ASN A 375 5.65 -1.92 19.54
N GLN A 376 6.00 -2.44 18.36
CA GLN A 376 6.88 -1.77 17.39
C GLN A 376 6.04 -1.08 16.31
N PRO A 377 6.34 0.17 15.95
CA PRO A 377 5.60 0.88 14.90
C PRO A 377 5.82 0.19 13.54
N VAL A 378 4.75 0.11 12.76
CA VAL A 378 4.74 -0.46 11.41
C VAL A 378 4.26 0.60 10.44
N GLU A 379 5.16 1.06 9.59
CA GLU A 379 4.83 2.04 8.56
C GLU A 379 4.04 1.39 7.41
N PRO A 380 3.01 2.06 6.87
CA PRO A 380 2.30 1.57 5.71
C PRO A 380 3.23 1.60 4.49
N VAL A 381 3.19 0.54 3.67
CA VAL A 381 3.85 0.52 2.35
C VAL A 381 3.10 1.35 1.31
N ARG A 382 1.81 1.61 1.55
CA ARG A 382 0.97 2.48 0.72
C ARG A 382 -0.18 3.05 1.55
N THR A 383 -0.41 4.34 1.37
CA THR A 383 -1.61 5.05 1.82
C THR A 383 -2.26 5.69 0.58
N ALA A 384 -3.55 5.44 0.37
CA ALA A 384 -4.25 5.94 -0.81
C ALA A 384 -5.71 6.25 -0.51
N GLN A 385 -6.14 7.47 -0.85
CA GLN A 385 -7.54 7.83 -0.91
C GLN A 385 -8.12 7.31 -2.23
N VAL A 386 -9.02 6.32 -2.15
CA VAL A 386 -9.60 5.63 -3.32
C VAL A 386 -10.88 6.34 -3.81
N GLY A 387 -11.48 7.18 -2.97
CA GLY A 387 -12.59 8.09 -3.28
C GLY A 387 -12.72 9.15 -2.18
N SER A 388 -13.67 10.08 -2.28
CA SER A 388 -13.80 11.21 -1.33
C SER A 388 -13.83 10.76 0.14
N HIS A 389 -14.56 9.68 0.42
CA HIS A 389 -14.77 9.16 1.77
C HIS A 389 -14.04 7.83 2.04
N VAL A 390 -13.19 7.35 1.12
CA VAL A 390 -12.57 6.02 1.22
C VAL A 390 -11.05 6.12 1.26
N MET A 391 -10.46 5.68 2.37
CA MET A 391 -9.01 5.60 2.58
C MET A 391 -8.57 4.14 2.69
N MET A 392 -7.44 3.81 2.06
CA MET A 392 -6.81 2.49 2.13
C MET A 392 -5.36 2.61 2.62
N LEU A 393 -5.02 1.83 3.64
CA LEU A 393 -3.66 1.69 4.15
C LEU A 393 -3.22 0.23 4.01
N LEU A 394 -2.05 0.00 3.42
CA LEU A 394 -1.46 -1.34 3.24
C LEU A 394 -0.18 -1.44 4.07
N TYR A 395 -0.02 -2.55 4.79
CA TYR A 395 1.11 -2.80 5.69
C TYR A 395 1.95 -4.00 5.24
N PRO A 396 3.28 -3.95 5.43
CA PRO A 396 4.17 -5.03 4.99
C PRO A 396 4.06 -6.30 5.86
N GLN A 397 3.47 -6.18 7.06
CA GLN A 397 3.30 -7.27 8.02
C GLN A 397 1.97 -7.11 8.76
N VAL A 398 1.48 -8.19 9.36
CA VAL A 398 0.22 -8.22 10.12
C VAL A 398 0.36 -7.36 11.38
N ILE A 399 -0.44 -6.31 11.46
CA ILE A 399 -0.53 -5.40 12.62
C ILE A 399 -1.42 -6.00 13.73
N ASP A 400 -1.17 -5.65 14.98
CA ASP A 400 -2.01 -6.03 16.13
C ASP A 400 -2.74 -4.83 16.74
N THR A 401 -2.33 -3.62 16.42
CA THR A 401 -2.93 -2.38 16.93
C THR A 401 -2.97 -1.36 15.81
N PHE A 402 -4.10 -0.67 15.67
CA PHE A 402 -4.29 0.43 14.73
C PHE A 402 -4.94 1.60 15.45
N THR A 403 -4.44 2.81 15.24
CA THR A 403 -4.95 4.01 15.88
C THR A 403 -5.15 5.11 14.85
N ALA A 404 -6.35 5.71 14.87
CA ALA A 404 -6.65 6.95 14.17
C ALA A 404 -6.66 8.09 15.20
N ALA A 405 -5.87 9.13 14.97
CA ALA A 405 -5.73 10.27 15.88
C ALA A 405 -6.01 11.58 15.16
N GLU A 406 -6.74 12.46 15.83
CA GLU A 406 -7.00 13.81 15.38
C GLU A 406 -5.66 14.57 15.22
N PRO A 407 -5.44 15.30 14.10
CA PRO A 407 -4.22 16.05 13.91
C PRO A 407 -4.07 17.13 15.00
N PRO A 408 -2.89 17.27 15.62
CA PRO A 408 -2.66 18.28 16.64
C PRO A 408 -2.48 19.67 16.01
N GLN A 409 -3.57 20.30 15.55
CA GLN A 409 -3.55 21.64 14.96
C GLN A 409 -3.81 22.73 16.01
N GLY A 410 -2.96 22.78 17.04
CA GLY A 410 -2.98 23.82 18.07
C GLY A 410 -3.57 23.37 19.41
N ILE A 411 -3.52 24.26 20.40
CA ILE A 411 -4.08 24.02 21.73
C ILE A 411 -5.49 24.61 21.75
N HIS A 412 -6.49 23.72 21.78
CA HIS A 412 -7.87 24.12 21.96
C HIS A 412 -8.18 24.23 23.45
N PHE A 413 -8.92 25.27 23.83
CA PHE A 413 -9.45 25.41 25.18
C PHE A 413 -10.97 25.24 25.15
N GLY A 414 -11.51 24.37 26.00
CA GLY A 414 -12.93 24.09 26.03
C GLY A 414 -13.25 22.78 26.75
N PHE A 415 -14.52 22.40 26.71
CA PHE A 415 -14.98 21.08 27.13
C PHE A 415 -15.20 20.19 25.91
N GLY A 416 -15.05 18.88 26.10
CA GLY A 416 -15.25 17.88 25.07
C GLY A 416 -16.71 17.78 24.64
N ASP A 417 -16.94 17.08 23.53
CA ASP A 417 -18.25 17.01 22.87
C ASP A 417 -19.29 16.26 23.73
N LEU A 418 -18.82 15.46 24.70
CA LEU A 418 -19.62 14.83 25.76
C LEU A 418 -20.08 15.79 26.87
N GLY A 419 -19.75 17.07 26.75
CA GLY A 419 -20.05 18.10 27.75
C GLY A 419 -19.22 17.94 29.03
N THR A 420 -18.02 17.35 28.97
CA THR A 420 -17.12 17.19 30.12
C THR A 420 -15.70 17.63 29.79
N ILE A 421 -14.86 17.79 30.81
CA ILE A 421 -13.41 17.88 30.66
C ILE A 421 -12.73 16.73 31.38
N GLU A 422 -11.65 16.23 30.79
CA GLU A 422 -10.73 15.34 31.49
C GLU A 422 -9.88 16.15 32.47
N LEU A 423 -10.05 15.91 33.77
CA LEU A 423 -9.22 16.50 34.80
C LEU A 423 -7.79 16.00 34.69
N ARG A 424 -6.83 16.89 34.93
CA ARG A 424 -5.39 16.60 34.80
C ARG A 424 -4.64 16.90 36.07
N LYS A 425 -3.70 16.03 36.43
CA LYS A 425 -2.78 16.25 37.56
C LYS A 425 -2.09 17.60 37.41
N ILE A 426 -2.20 18.43 38.44
CA ILE A 426 -1.66 19.80 38.48
C ILE A 426 -0.29 19.91 39.15
N THR A 427 0.20 18.84 39.77
CA THR A 427 1.50 18.77 40.47
C THR A 427 2.12 17.36 40.35
N GLY A 428 3.43 17.25 40.63
CA GLY A 428 4.16 15.99 40.64
C GLY A 428 4.92 15.67 39.34
N PRO A 429 5.53 14.47 39.23
CA PRO A 429 6.27 14.07 38.03
C PRO A 429 5.35 13.80 36.83
N ASP A 430 4.06 13.54 37.07
CA ASP A 430 3.06 13.20 36.05
C ASP A 430 2.09 14.36 35.76
N ILE A 431 2.55 15.62 35.85
CA ILE A 431 1.71 16.78 35.52
C ILE A 431 1.10 16.59 34.13
N GLY A 432 -0.21 16.81 34.02
CA GLY A 432 -0.97 16.62 32.78
C GLY A 432 -1.62 15.23 32.63
N ALA A 433 -1.26 14.25 33.45
CA ALA A 433 -1.89 12.93 33.40
C ALA A 433 -3.37 12.98 33.84
N SER A 434 -4.20 12.17 33.20
CA SER A 434 -5.64 12.07 33.47
C SER A 434 -5.97 11.70 34.92
N MET A 435 -7.02 12.32 35.46
CA MET A 435 -7.61 12.07 36.78
C MET A 435 -9.09 11.65 36.72
N GLY A 436 -9.67 11.54 35.53
CA GLY A 436 -11.09 11.28 35.31
C GLY A 436 -11.84 12.47 34.70
N GLU A 437 -13.13 12.27 34.41
CA GLU A 437 -14.00 13.28 33.77
C GLU A 437 -14.62 14.22 34.81
N PHE A 438 -14.88 15.47 34.43
CA PHE A 438 -15.60 16.45 35.22
C PHE A 438 -16.62 17.18 34.35
N PRO A 439 -17.86 17.43 34.83
CA PRO A 439 -18.42 16.96 36.10
C PRO A 439 -18.82 15.48 36.11
N ASP A 440 -18.81 14.85 37.28
CA ASP A 440 -19.10 13.41 37.48
C ASP A 440 -20.57 12.98 37.20
N ALA A 441 -21.49 13.91 36.88
CA ALA A 441 -22.94 13.65 36.84
C ALA A 441 -23.50 13.44 35.41
N PRO A 442 -24.28 12.38 35.14
CA PRO A 442 -24.70 11.96 33.79
C PRO A 442 -25.98 12.65 33.23
N GLY A 443 -26.29 13.89 33.63
CA GLY A 443 -27.44 14.63 33.09
C GLY A 443 -27.17 15.33 31.74
N ASP A 444 -28.24 15.66 31.00
CA ASP A 444 -28.22 16.16 29.60
C ASP A 444 -27.59 17.54 29.33
N ASP A 445 -27.00 18.22 30.33
CA ASP A 445 -26.24 19.46 30.09
C ASP A 445 -25.20 19.70 31.19
N ARG A 446 -24.13 18.90 31.17
CA ARG A 446 -23.17 18.80 32.29
C ARG A 446 -22.38 20.09 32.51
N PHE A 447 -22.09 20.85 31.47
CA PHE A 447 -21.35 22.12 31.55
C PHE A 447 -22.23 23.37 31.49
N GLY A 448 -23.50 23.27 31.07
CA GLY A 448 -24.43 24.38 31.01
C GLY A 448 -24.66 25.09 32.34
N ARG A 449 -24.55 24.37 33.47
CA ARG A 449 -24.61 24.98 34.82
C ARG A 449 -23.56 26.06 35.06
N PHE A 450 -22.43 25.96 34.35
CA PHE A 450 -21.33 26.92 34.43
C PHE A 450 -21.45 28.03 33.39
N LEU A 451 -22.58 28.16 32.68
CA LEU A 451 -22.81 29.28 31.78
C LEU A 451 -23.37 30.48 32.55
N ARG A 452 -23.02 31.67 32.09
CA ARG A 452 -23.59 32.93 32.58
C ARG A 452 -25.06 33.02 32.17
N PRO A 453 -25.91 33.61 33.01
CA PRO A 453 -27.29 33.91 32.62
C PRO A 453 -27.31 34.88 31.43
N GLY A 454 -28.24 34.70 30.49
CA GLY A 454 -28.43 35.58 29.33
C GLY A 454 -28.42 34.90 27.96
N GLY A 455 -28.21 33.58 27.88
CA GLY A 455 -28.35 32.80 26.63
C GLY A 455 -27.29 33.11 25.58
N HIS A 456 -26.08 33.51 26.00
CA HIS A 456 -24.96 33.81 25.13
C HIS A 456 -23.84 32.76 25.17
N ASP A 457 -24.09 31.61 25.83
CA ASP A 457 -23.13 30.50 25.98
C ASP A 457 -21.74 30.92 26.48
N VAL A 458 -21.69 31.88 27.40
CA VAL A 458 -20.45 32.39 27.99
C VAL A 458 -20.18 31.68 29.32
N LEU A 459 -19.00 31.08 29.48
CA LEU A 459 -18.59 30.45 30.75
C LEU A 459 -18.49 31.46 31.91
N ASN A 460 -19.05 31.06 33.04
CA ASN A 460 -18.94 31.68 34.35
C ASN A 460 -17.69 31.15 35.06
N ILE A 461 -16.53 31.75 34.78
CA ILE A 461 -15.26 31.30 35.36
C ILE A 461 -15.19 31.55 36.86
N ALA A 462 -15.45 32.79 37.30
CA ALA A 462 -15.32 33.22 38.70
C ALA A 462 -16.39 34.27 39.10
N GLY A 463 -17.51 34.33 38.38
CA GLY A 463 -18.61 35.25 38.66
C GLY A 463 -19.51 34.76 39.79
N THR A 464 -20.67 35.41 39.92
CA THR A 464 -21.70 35.03 40.90
C THR A 464 -22.46 33.77 40.46
N GLY A 465 -23.07 33.06 41.41
CA GLY A 465 -23.83 31.83 41.14
C GLY A 465 -22.98 30.57 41.26
N ASP A 466 -22.94 29.74 40.21
CA ASP A 466 -22.17 28.50 40.11
C ASP A 466 -20.94 28.67 39.18
N PRO A 467 -19.82 29.25 39.67
CA PRO A 467 -18.62 29.46 38.88
C PRO A 467 -17.78 28.19 38.73
N LEU A 468 -17.18 28.02 37.55
CA LEU A 468 -16.35 26.87 37.19
C LEU A 468 -15.06 26.76 38.02
N LEU A 469 -14.36 27.87 38.27
CA LEU A 469 -13.04 27.84 38.92
C LEU A 469 -13.09 27.29 40.36
N PRO A 470 -14.03 27.71 41.24
CA PRO A 470 -14.19 27.09 42.55
C PRO A 470 -14.58 25.62 42.50
N ALA A 471 -15.41 25.21 41.54
CA ALA A 471 -15.80 23.80 41.38
C ALA A 471 -14.60 22.92 40.97
N LEU A 472 -13.74 23.42 40.07
CA LEU A 472 -12.49 22.74 39.72
C LEU A 472 -11.50 22.72 40.89
N ALA A 473 -11.37 23.83 41.63
CA ALA A 473 -10.54 23.89 42.84
C ALA A 473 -10.99 22.87 43.89
N GLN A 474 -12.29 22.67 44.03
CA GLN A 474 -12.85 21.64 44.91
C GLN A 474 -12.52 20.23 44.42
N ALA A 475 -12.62 19.96 43.11
CA ALA A 475 -12.26 18.67 42.53
C ALA A 475 -10.78 18.31 42.74
N HIS A 476 -9.89 19.31 42.72
CA HIS A 476 -8.46 19.15 43.00
C HIS A 476 -8.09 19.25 44.48
N GLY A 477 -9.03 19.66 45.35
CA GLY A 477 -8.80 19.90 46.77
C GLY A 477 -7.87 21.07 47.09
N VAL A 478 -7.54 21.91 46.10
CA VAL A 478 -6.64 23.06 46.23
C VAL A 478 -7.07 24.22 45.33
N PRO A 479 -6.79 25.48 45.70
CA PRO A 479 -6.98 26.63 44.82
C PRO A 479 -6.14 26.49 43.54
N LEU A 480 -6.73 26.78 42.39
CA LEU A 480 -6.05 26.71 41.10
C LEU A 480 -5.49 28.09 40.71
N SER A 481 -4.23 28.13 40.29
CA SER A 481 -3.67 29.28 39.58
C SER A 481 -4.25 29.40 38.16
N SER A 482 -4.03 30.54 37.50
CA SER A 482 -4.43 30.74 36.10
C SER A 482 -3.81 29.70 35.17
N ALA A 483 -2.55 29.31 35.39
CA ALA A 483 -1.87 28.28 34.61
C ALA A 483 -2.46 26.88 34.84
N GLN A 484 -2.81 26.56 36.10
CA GLN A 484 -3.44 25.28 36.43
C GLN A 484 -4.87 25.19 35.91
N PHE A 485 -5.63 26.29 35.97
CA PHE A 485 -6.95 26.39 35.33
C PHE A 485 -6.84 26.20 33.81
N ALA A 486 -5.91 26.89 33.15
CA ALA A 486 -5.67 26.73 31.72
C ALA A 486 -5.36 25.26 31.37
N LEU A 487 -4.53 24.58 32.16
CA LEU A 487 -4.23 23.15 31.98
C LEU A 487 -5.48 22.25 32.04
N GLN A 488 -6.43 22.55 32.92
CA GLN A 488 -7.69 21.78 32.99
C GLN A 488 -8.55 22.01 31.75
N MET A 489 -8.52 23.24 31.21
CA MET A 489 -9.33 23.62 30.05
C MET A 489 -8.76 23.16 28.71
N VAL A 490 -7.60 22.50 28.66
CA VAL A 490 -7.03 21.98 27.41
C VAL A 490 -7.92 20.86 26.86
N LYS A 491 -8.44 21.04 25.64
CA LYS A 491 -9.08 19.98 24.85
C LYS A 491 -7.98 19.25 24.09
N ALA A 492 -7.67 18.02 24.52
CA ALA A 492 -6.66 17.19 23.86
C ALA A 492 -7.22 16.63 22.55
N PRO A 493 -6.37 16.44 21.52
CA PRO A 493 -6.77 15.74 20.30
C PRO A 493 -7.31 14.36 20.64
N GLN A 494 -8.43 14.00 20.02
CA GLN A 494 -9.06 12.71 20.24
C GLN A 494 -8.35 11.59 19.46
N LEU A 495 -8.42 10.36 19.95
CA LEU A 495 -7.91 9.19 19.23
C LEU A 495 -8.79 7.97 19.49
N GLN A 496 -8.83 7.07 18.52
CA GLN A 496 -9.48 5.77 18.63
C GLN A 496 -8.48 4.67 18.31
N THR A 497 -8.35 3.71 19.21
CA THR A 497 -7.44 2.56 19.06
C THR A 497 -8.23 1.26 18.90
N PHE A 498 -7.82 0.44 17.95
CA PHE A 498 -8.32 -0.89 17.66
C PHE A 498 -7.24 -1.91 18.04
N VAL A 499 -7.55 -2.84 18.95
CA VAL A 499 -6.59 -3.83 19.48
C VAL A 499 -7.00 -5.23 19.05
N ARG A 500 -6.04 -5.97 18.49
CA ARG A 500 -6.22 -7.25 17.77
C ARG A 500 -7.42 -7.20 16.82
N PRO A 501 -7.42 -6.24 15.89
CA PRO A 501 -8.52 -6.05 14.95
C PRO A 501 -8.66 -7.19 13.93
#